data_AF-A0A9Q0ZSU1-F1
#
_entry.id   AF-A0A9Q0ZSU1-F1
#
_cell.length_a   1.000
_cell.length_b   1.000
_cell.length_c   1.000
_cell.angle_alpha   90.00
_cell.angle_beta   90.00
_cell.angle_gamma   90.00
#
_symmetry.space_group_name_H-M   'P 1'
#
loop_
_entity.id
_entity.type
_entity.pdbx_description
1 polymer ?
#
loop_
_entity_poly.entity_id
_entity_poly.type
_entity_poly.pdbx_seq_one_letter_code
_entity_poly.pdbx_strand_id
1 'polypeptide(L)'
;MVTMIGVNFEENHIATGFGNHMAQPLLRAEWHENLTFEEGVTLLEKCMRVLLYRDRSAVNKFQIAKITEEGVTVSQPYALKTFWGFKAFENPTAGAEGSW
;
A
#
# COMPACT_ATOMS: atom_id res chain seq x y z
N MET A 1 -5.50 2.18 -16.77
CA MET A 1 -4.05 1.86 -16.74
C MET A 1 -3.49 2.02 -18.13
N VAL A 2 -2.30 2.60 -18.28
CA VAL A 2 -1.57 2.62 -19.55
C VAL A 2 -0.15 2.11 -19.29
N THR A 3 0.29 1.09 -20.03
CA THR A 3 1.64 0.54 -19.92
C THR A 3 2.57 1.09 -21.00
N MET A 4 3.88 0.95 -20.79
CA MET A 4 4.92 1.41 -21.73
C MET A 4 4.82 0.78 -23.14
N ILE A 5 4.16 -0.36 -23.28
CA ILE A 5 4.01 -1.09 -24.56
C ILE A 5 2.63 -0.89 -25.21
N GLY A 6 1.85 0.09 -24.74
CA GLY A 6 0.57 0.46 -25.35
C GLY A 6 -0.63 -0.37 -24.90
N VAL A 7 -0.49 -1.23 -23.87
CA VAL A 7 -1.65 -1.89 -23.25
C VAL A 7 -2.43 -0.84 -22.47
N ASN A 8 -3.72 -0.73 -22.78
CA ASN A 8 -4.67 0.14 -22.09
C ASN A 8 -5.89 -0.66 -21.63
N PHE A 9 -6.40 -0.31 -20.45
CA PHE A 9 -7.66 -0.84 -19.92
C PHE A 9 -8.16 0.05 -18.78
N GLU A 10 -9.44 -0.10 -18.44
CA GLU A 10 -10.12 0.58 -17.34
C GLU A 10 -10.41 -0.40 -16.20
N GLU A 11 -10.26 0.06 -14.96
CA GLU A 11 -10.63 -0.70 -13.77
C GLU A 11 -10.88 0.26 -12.61
N ASN A 12 -11.73 -0.14 -11.65
CA ASN A 12 -12.11 0.68 -10.50
C ASN A 12 -10.94 0.95 -9.54
N HIS A 13 -9.95 0.06 -9.51
CA HIS A 13 -8.75 0.20 -8.68
C HIS A 13 -7.53 -0.36 -9.40
N ILE A 14 -6.40 0.36 -9.34
CA ILE A 14 -5.21 0.03 -10.12
C ILE A 14 -3.98 0.19 -9.24
N ALA A 15 -3.05 -0.76 -9.35
CA ALA A 15 -1.70 -0.65 -8.82
C ALA A 15 -0.68 -0.78 -9.97
N THR A 16 0.53 -0.29 -9.76
CA THR A 16 1.62 -0.37 -10.74
C THR A 16 2.87 -0.97 -10.09
N GLY A 17 3.83 -1.42 -10.92
CA GLY A 17 5.06 -2.04 -10.43
C GLY A 17 4.80 -3.21 -9.49
N PHE A 18 5.52 -3.24 -8.36
CA PHE A 18 5.37 -4.28 -7.33
C PHE A 18 4.03 -4.20 -6.57
N GLY A 19 3.34 -3.05 -6.65
CA GLY A 19 1.98 -2.86 -6.15
C GLY A 19 0.97 -3.84 -6.76
N ASN A 20 1.18 -4.30 -7.99
CA ASN A 20 0.31 -5.31 -8.61
C ASN A 20 0.27 -6.63 -7.84
N HIS A 21 1.34 -6.98 -7.13
CA HIS A 21 1.43 -8.24 -6.40
C HIS A 21 1.02 -8.09 -4.93
N MET A 22 1.25 -6.93 -4.33
CA MET A 22 1.06 -6.70 -2.89
C MET A 22 -0.19 -5.87 -2.56
N ALA A 23 -0.50 -4.84 -3.36
CA ALA A 23 -1.63 -3.94 -3.12
C ALA A 23 -2.90 -4.38 -3.85
N GLN A 24 -2.79 -4.85 -5.11
CA GLN A 24 -3.97 -5.25 -5.90
C GLN A 24 -4.85 -6.32 -5.21
N PRO A 25 -4.31 -7.34 -4.50
CA PRO A 25 -5.15 -8.30 -3.77
C PRO A 25 -5.95 -7.66 -2.63
N LEU A 26 -5.38 -6.68 -1.93
CA LEU A 26 -6.06 -5.95 -0.85
C LEU A 26 -7.17 -5.06 -1.41
N LEU A 27 -6.86 -4.35 -2.50
CA LEU A 27 -7.85 -3.54 -3.22
C LEU A 27 -9.03 -4.41 -3.67
N ARG A 28 -8.78 -5.56 -4.30
CA ARG A 28 -9.84 -6.48 -4.73
C ARG A 28 -10.68 -7.04 -3.59
N ALA A 29 -10.10 -7.21 -2.41
CA ALA A 29 -10.78 -7.82 -1.26
C ALA A 29 -11.68 -6.82 -0.51
N GLU A 30 -11.27 -5.56 -0.43
CA GLU A 30 -11.90 -4.56 0.44
C GLU A 30 -12.59 -3.42 -0.33
N TRP A 31 -12.31 -3.26 -1.62
CA TRP A 31 -12.97 -2.25 -2.43
C TRP A 31 -14.45 -2.57 -2.66
N HIS A 32 -15.27 -1.52 -2.61
CA HIS A 32 -16.65 -1.52 -3.06
C HIS A 32 -17.06 -0.12 -3.54
N GLU A 33 -18.16 -0.04 -4.29
CA GLU A 33 -18.62 1.20 -4.94
C GLU A 33 -18.89 2.34 -3.95
N ASN A 34 -19.43 2.03 -2.78
CA ASN A 34 -19.86 3.00 -1.77
C ASN A 34 -18.81 3.32 -0.70
N LEU A 35 -17.51 3.26 -1.01
CA LEU A 35 -16.46 3.63 -0.06
C LEU A 35 -16.54 5.12 0.28
N THR A 36 -16.53 5.43 1.58
CA THR A 36 -16.29 6.81 2.04
C THR A 36 -14.85 7.23 1.76
N PHE A 37 -14.58 8.54 1.83
CA PHE A 37 -13.22 9.05 1.63
C PHE A 37 -12.26 8.49 2.69
N GLU A 38 -12.71 8.43 3.94
CA GLU A 38 -11.93 7.93 5.08
C GLU A 38 -11.61 6.44 4.95
N GLU A 39 -12.58 5.63 4.50
CA GLU A 39 -12.36 4.21 4.22
C GLU A 39 -11.40 4.02 3.04
N GLY A 40 -11.54 4.82 1.99
CA GLY A 40 -10.61 4.82 0.85
C GLY A 40 -9.18 5.16 1.26
N VAL A 41 -8.99 6.21 2.07
CA VAL A 41 -7.67 6.55 2.65
C VAL A 41 -7.14 5.41 3.49
N THR A 42 -7.97 4.82 4.35
CA THR A 42 -7.56 3.69 5.21
C THR A 42 -7.11 2.48 4.39
N LEU A 43 -7.82 2.16 3.30
CA LEU A 43 -7.47 1.08 2.38
C LEU A 43 -6.14 1.37 1.65
N LEU A 44 -5.93 2.61 1.19
CA LEU A 44 -4.67 3.02 0.57
C LEU A 44 -3.50 2.93 1.57
N GLU A 45 -3.68 3.41 2.80
CA GLU A 45 -2.67 3.30 3.85
C GLU A 45 -2.33 1.85 4.19
N LYS A 46 -3.33 0.96 4.19
CA LYS A 46 -3.12 -0.48 4.35
C LYS A 46 -2.25 -1.05 3.23
N CYS A 47 -2.54 -0.70 1.97
CA CYS A 47 -1.73 -1.10 0.82
C CYS A 47 -0.29 -0.58 0.92
N MET A 48 -0.13 0.70 1.23
CA MET A 48 1.18 1.34 1.38
C MET A 48 1.98 0.76 2.55
N ARG A 49 1.34 0.37 3.65
CA ARG A 49 2.00 -0.30 4.77
C ARG A 49 2.56 -1.67 4.37
N VAL A 50 1.80 -2.45 3.60
CA VAL A 50 2.28 -3.75 3.10
C VAL A 50 3.45 -3.57 2.15
N LEU A 51 3.37 -2.59 1.25
CA LEU A 51 4.50 -2.24 0.37
C LEU A 51 5.72 -1.79 1.17
N LEU A 52 5.55 -0.95 2.19
CA LEU A 52 6.65 -0.52 3.05
C LEU A 52 7.38 -1.69 3.74
N TYR A 53 6.67 -2.77 4.08
CA TYR A 53 7.28 -3.94 4.70
C TYR A 53 7.90 -4.93 3.71
N ARG A 54 7.47 -4.95 2.44
CA ARG A 54 7.81 -6.01 1.47
C ARG A 54 8.54 -5.54 0.23
N ASP A 55 8.42 -4.27 -0.12
CA ASP A 55 9.13 -3.66 -1.24
C ASP A 55 10.35 -2.88 -0.73
N ARG A 56 11.53 -3.32 -1.15
CA ARG A 56 12.82 -2.71 -0.81
C ARG A 56 12.97 -1.27 -1.32
N SER A 57 12.18 -0.87 -2.30
CA SER A 57 12.22 0.48 -2.89
C SER A 57 11.20 1.43 -2.27
N ALA A 58 10.34 0.94 -1.38
CA ALA A 58 9.32 1.77 -0.73
C ALA A 58 9.93 2.76 0.26
N VAL A 59 9.43 3.98 0.24
CA VAL A 59 9.83 5.07 1.16
C VAL A 59 8.64 5.41 2.04
N ASN A 60 8.87 5.52 3.36
CA ASN A 60 7.82 5.91 4.31
C ASN A 60 7.55 7.43 4.30
N LYS A 61 7.23 7.96 3.13
CA LYS A 61 6.84 9.35 2.92
C LYS A 61 6.03 9.43 1.61
N PHE A 62 4.73 9.65 1.70
CA PHE A 62 3.85 9.69 0.53
C PHE A 62 2.75 10.74 0.70
N GLN A 63 2.01 10.96 -0.37
CA GLN A 63 0.88 11.89 -0.44
C GLN A 63 -0.33 11.17 -1.04
N ILE A 64 -1.52 11.58 -0.64
CA ILE A 64 -2.78 11.14 -1.22
C ILE A 64 -3.39 12.31 -1.98
N ALA A 65 -3.79 12.07 -3.22
CA ALA A 65 -4.56 13.00 -4.02
C ALA A 65 -6.02 12.56 -4.07
N LYS A 66 -6.94 13.50 -3.84
CA LYS A 66 -8.39 13.32 -3.99
C LYS A 66 -8.86 14.18 -5.14
N ILE A 67 -9.66 13.57 -6.02
CA ILE A 67 -10.25 14.23 -7.18
C ILE A 67 -11.76 14.10 -7.04
N THR A 68 -12.46 15.24 -7.06
CA THR A 68 -13.93 15.34 -7.05
C THR A 68 -14.38 16.41 -8.04
N GLU A 69 -15.69 16.66 -8.15
CA GLU A 69 -16.24 17.71 -9.00
C GLU A 69 -15.74 19.11 -8.61
N GLU A 70 -15.41 19.34 -7.34
CA GLU A 70 -14.85 20.60 -6.84
C GLU A 70 -13.37 20.81 -7.22
N GLY A 71 -12.71 19.77 -7.73
CA GLY A 71 -11.33 19.83 -8.21
C GLY A 71 -10.41 18.82 -7.52
N VAL A 72 -9.12 19.17 -7.43
CA VAL A 72 -8.06 18.29 -6.94
C VAL A 72 -7.50 18.83 -5.63
N THR A 73 -7.41 17.96 -4.63
CA THR A 73 -6.73 18.24 -3.36
C THR A 73 -5.62 17.22 -3.14
N VAL A 74 -4.47 17.66 -2.64
CA VAL A 74 -3.32 16.80 -2.37
C VAL A 74 -2.92 16.99 -0.92
N SER A 75 -2.78 15.88 -0.19
CA SER A 75 -2.33 15.92 1.20
C SER A 75 -0.89 16.43 1.30
N GLN A 76 -0.53 16.97 2.46
CA GLN A 76 0.88 17.13 2.80
C GLN A 76 1.57 15.75 2.85
N PRO A 77 2.89 15.67 2.57
CA PRO A 77 3.62 14.42 2.71
C PRO A 77 3.57 13.93 4.16
N TYR A 78 3.22 12.67 4.36
CA TYR A 78 3.16 12.06 5.68
C TYR A 78 3.72 10.63 5.67
N ALA A 79 3.98 10.13 6.88
CA ALA A 79 4.56 8.81 7.12
C ALA A 79 3.57 7.93 7.86
N LEU A 80 3.57 6.63 7.56
CA LEU A 80 2.77 5.65 8.28
C LEU A 80 3.47 5.23 9.56
N LYS A 81 2.65 5.00 10.59
CA LYS A 81 3.10 4.28 11.78
C LYS A 81 3.38 2.82 11.41
N THR A 82 4.59 2.36 11.73
CA THR A 82 5.01 0.97 11.57
C THR A 82 5.10 0.28 12.93
N PHE A 83 5.02 -1.05 12.92
CA PHE A 83 5.06 -1.88 14.12
C PHE A 83 5.96 -3.10 13.87
N TRP A 84 6.96 -3.27 14.73
CA TRP A 84 7.98 -4.32 14.64
C TRP A 84 8.03 -5.20 15.90
N GLY A 85 6.99 -5.18 16.73
CA GLY A 85 6.92 -5.96 17.97
C GLY A 85 6.44 -7.39 17.78
N PHE A 86 6.81 -8.06 16.68
CA PHE A 86 6.49 -9.47 16.52
C PHE A 86 7.46 -10.28 17.38
N LYS A 87 6.97 -11.24 18.18
CA LYS A 87 7.80 -12.03 19.11
C LYS A 87 9.03 -12.68 18.44
N ALA A 88 8.90 -13.11 17.18
CA ALA A 88 10.04 -13.66 16.43
C ALA A 88 11.17 -12.64 16.18
N PHE A 89 10.88 -11.34 16.25
CA PHE A 89 11.89 -10.28 16.17
C PHE A 89 12.48 -9.93 17.54
N GLU A 90 11.79 -10.24 18.65
CA GLU A 90 12.29 -9.96 20.00
C GLU A 90 13.44 -10.89 20.39
N ASN A 91 13.39 -12.16 19.97
CA ASN A 91 14.48 -13.12 20.15
C ASN A 91 14.68 -13.95 18.87
N PRO A 92 15.34 -13.40 17.84
CA PRO A 92 15.46 -14.05 16.53
C PRO A 92 16.26 -15.37 16.57
N THR A 93 17.08 -15.58 17.60
CA THR A 93 17.90 -16.79 17.76
C THR A 93 17.17 -17.94 18.44
N ALA A 94 15.98 -17.72 19.01
CA ALA A 94 15.21 -18.75 19.72
C ALA A 94 14.81 -19.95 18.84
N GLY A 95 14.61 -19.74 17.53
CA GLY A 95 14.28 -20.80 16.58
C GLY A 95 15.49 -21.39 15.85
N ALA A 96 16.70 -20.92 16.17
CA ALA A 96 17.91 -21.22 15.41
C ALA A 96 19.09 -21.56 16.35
N GLU A 97 18.81 -22.26 17.45
CA GLU A 97 19.84 -22.79 18.35
C GLU A 97 20.84 -23.66 17.57
N GLY A 98 22.11 -23.25 17.51
CA GLY A 98 23.16 -23.95 16.78
C GLY A 98 23.40 -23.49 15.33
N SER A 99 22.67 -22.47 14.85
CA SER A 99 23.10 -21.74 13.66
C SER A 99 24.27 -20.80 14.03
N TRP A 100 25.33 -20.82 13.22
CA TRP A 100 26.55 -20.01 13.37
C TRP A 100 26.35 -18.56 12.92
#